data_AF-A0A0R2KVN0-F1
#
_entry.id   AF-A0A0R2KVN0-F1
#
_cell.length_a   1.000
_cell.length_b   1.000
_cell.length_c   1.000
_cell.angle_alpha   90.00
_cell.angle_beta   90.00
_cell.angle_gamma   90.00
#
_symmetry.space_group_name_H-M   'P 1'
#
loop_
_entity.id
_entity.type
_entity.pdbx_description
1 polymer ?
#
loop_
_entity_poly.entity_id
_entity_poly.type
_entity_poly.pdbx_seq_one_letter_code
_entity_poly.pdbx_strand_id
1 'polypeptide(L)' 'MMEPALENLEAKYGSQLQFGKMNVDNNQEIAQSFKIMSIPSLVLFKDGKAIEKVTGYYPEAKLAKYLEKKISENESK' A
#
# COMPACT_ATOMS: atom_id res chain seq x y z
N MET A 1 -9.83 5.40 -11.01
CA MET A 1 -9.80 4.01 -11.55
C MET A 1 -9.26 2.98 -10.56
N MET A 2 -8.22 3.28 -9.76
CA MET A 2 -7.74 2.39 -8.69
C MET A 2 -8.48 2.58 -7.34
N GLU A 3 -9.20 3.70 -7.19
CA GLU A 3 -9.94 4.05 -5.97
C GLU A 3 -10.97 3.00 -5.52
N PRO A 4 -11.92 2.53 -6.35
CA PRO A 4 -12.92 1.58 -5.89
C PRO A 4 -12.31 0.23 -5.49
N ALA A 5 -11.20 -0.15 -6.13
CA ALA A 5 -10.46 -1.35 -5.78
C ALA A 5 -9.80 -1.23 -4.39
N LEU A 6 -9.26 -0.05 -4.08
CA LEU A 6 -8.63 0.19 -2.78
C LEU A 6 -9.68 0.23 -1.66
N GLU A 7 -10.83 0.85 -1.90
CA GLU A 7 -11.95 0.89 -0.94
C GLU A 7 -12.50 -0.51 -0.65
N ASN A 8 -12.65 -1.37 -1.67
CA ASN A 8 -13.05 -2.77 -1.47
C ASN A 8 -12.03 -3.55 -0.61
N LEU A 9 -10.74 -3.31 -0.84
CA LEU A 9 -9.67 -3.95 -0.07
C LEU A 9 -9.66 -3.42 1.37
N GLU A 10 -9.86 -2.12 1.57
CA GLU A 10 -10.00 -1.51 2.89
C GLU A 10 -11.23 -2.06 3.63
N ALA A 11 -12.37 -2.23 2.96
CA ALA A 11 -13.55 -2.83 3.58
C ALA A 11 -13.33 -4.29 4.00
N LYS A 12 -12.52 -5.06 3.24
CA LYS A 12 -12.22 -6.46 3.54
C LYS A 12 -11.13 -6.64 4.59
N TYR A 13 -10.08 -5.82 4.52
CA TYR A 13 -8.86 -5.99 5.32
C TYR A 13 -8.65 -4.87 6.34
N GLY A 14 -9.55 -3.88 6.44
CA GLY A 14 -9.42 -2.72 7.32
C GLY A 14 -9.24 -3.05 8.80
N SER A 15 -9.70 -4.22 9.23
CA SER A 15 -9.48 -4.73 10.59
C SER A 15 -8.04 -5.21 10.84
N GLN A 16 -7.30 -5.56 9.79
CA GLN A 16 -5.94 -6.11 9.87
C GLN A 16 -4.88 -5.16 9.28
N LEU A 17 -5.27 -4.32 8.32
CA LEU A 17 -4.42 -3.40 7.60
C LEU A 17 -5.06 -2.02 7.56
N GLN A 18 -4.26 -1.00 7.84
CA GLN A 18 -4.67 0.38 7.65
C GLN A 18 -4.26 0.86 6.26
N PHE A 19 -5.24 1.33 5.49
CA PHE A 19 -4.99 1.88 4.17
C PHE A 19 -4.87 3.40 4.29
N GLY A 20 -3.84 3.95 3.65
CA GLY A 20 -3.59 5.40 3.62
C GLY A 20 -3.44 5.87 2.20
N LYS A 21 -4.25 6.87 1.80
CA LYS A 21 -4.11 7.55 0.50
C LYS A 21 -3.38 8.87 0.72
N MET A 22 -2.28 9.07 0.01
CA MET A 22 -1.55 10.34 0.00
C MET A 22 -1.36 10.81 -1.44
N ASN A 23 -1.66 12.09 -1.68
CA ASN A 23 -1.36 12.73 -2.95
C ASN A 23 0.10 13.21 -2.92
N VAL A 24 0.92 12.73 -3.88
CA VAL A 24 2.34 13.06 -3.97
C VAL A 24 2.61 14.47 -4.49
N ASP A 25 1.71 15.06 -5.28
CA ASP A 25 1.83 16.44 -5.77
C ASP A 25 1.78 17.45 -4.61
N ASN A 26 0.94 17.19 -3.61
CA ASN A 26 0.88 18.01 -2.39
C ASN A 26 1.96 17.65 -1.36
N ASN A 27 2.62 16.49 -1.50
CA ASN A 27 3.54 15.94 -0.50
C ASN A 27 4.86 15.49 -1.15
N GLN A 28 5.46 16.36 -1.97
CA GLN A 28 6.66 16.01 -2.74
C GLN A 28 7.84 15.63 -1.85
N GLU A 29 8.03 16.28 -0.70
CA GLU A 29 9.10 15.96 0.26
C GLU A 29 8.99 14.54 0.81
N ILE A 30 7.76 14.10 1.10
CA ILE A 30 7.47 12.75 1.59
C ILE A 30 7.70 11.74 0.47
N ALA A 31 7.22 12.03 -0.73
CA ALA A 31 7.45 11.20 -1.91
C ALA A 31 8.96 11.03 -2.18
N GLN A 32 9.74 12.11 -2.09
CA GLN A 32 11.20 12.09 -2.23
C GLN A 32 11.89 11.29 -1.12
N SER A 33 11.44 11.45 0.13
CA SER A 33 11.96 10.69 1.29
C SER A 33 11.78 9.18 1.10
N PHE A 34 10.64 8.75 0.55
CA PHE A 34 10.39 7.34 0.19
C PHE A 34 10.91 6.96 -1.20
N LYS A 35 11.61 7.87 -1.90
CA LYS A 35 12.14 7.71 -3.25
C LYS A 35 11.06 7.23 -4.24
N ILE A 36 9.87 7.82 -4.18
CA ILE A 36 8.78 7.57 -5.12
C ILE A 36 9.07 8.39 -6.39
N MET A 37 9.54 7.70 -7.43
CA MET A 37 9.92 8.31 -8.72
C MET A 37 8.83 8.14 -9.78
N SER A 38 7.83 7.29 -9.54
CA SER A 38 6.75 7.03 -10.50
C SER A 38 5.45 6.73 -9.78
N ILE A 39 4.35 7.25 -10.32
CA ILE A 39 2.99 6.96 -9.86
C ILE A 39 2.30 5.99 -10.83
N PRO A 40 1.43 5.08 -10.33
CA PRO A 40 1.14 4.83 -8.92
C PRO A 40 2.26 4.06 -8.20
N SER A 41 2.42 4.31 -6.89
CA SER A 41 3.32 3.58 -6.00
C SER A 41 2.62 3.27 -4.68
N LEU A 42 2.94 2.13 -4.08
CA LEU A 42 2.45 1.67 -2.79
C LEU A 42 3.63 1.48 -1.85
N VAL A 43 3.49 1.91 -0.61
CA VAL A 43 4.48 1.71 0.45
C VAL A 43 3.83 0.95 1.58
N LEU A 44 4.39 -0.19 1.92
CA LEU A 44 3.94 -1.00 3.04
C LEU A 44 4.71 -0.61 4.30
N PHE A 45 3.97 -0.16 5.30
CA PHE A 45 4.50 0.16 6.61
C PHE A 45 4.19 -0.99 7.57
N LYS A 46 5.20 -1.40 8.34
CA LYS A 46 5.07 -2.36 9.43
C LYS A 46 5.85 -1.82 10.62
N ASP A 47 5.22 -1.77 11.80
CA ASP A 47 5.82 -1.21 13.02
C ASP A 47 6.41 0.19 12.83
N GLY A 48 5.73 1.04 12.05
CA GLY A 48 6.18 2.40 11.73
C GLY A 48 7.37 2.48 10.76
N LYS A 49 7.82 1.35 10.20
CA LYS A 49 8.91 1.30 9.22
C LYS A 49 8.39 0.93 7.85
N ALA A 50 8.84 1.63 6.82
CA ALA A 50 8.59 1.24 5.43
C ALA A 50 9.39 -0.03 5.13
N ILE A 51 8.70 -1.19 5.14
CA ILE A 51 9.32 -2.50 4.92
C ILE A 51 9.36 -2.88 3.45
N GLU A 52 8.43 -2.37 2.66
CA GLU A 52 8.36 -2.70 1.24
C GLU A 52 7.79 -1.52 0.44
N LYS A 53 8.32 -1.34 -0.76
CA LYS A 53 7.81 -0.36 -1.71
C LYS A 53 7.56 -1.06 -3.03
N VAL A 54 6.36 -0.87 -3.55
CA VAL A 54 5.92 -1.43 -4.82
C VAL A 54 5.62 -0.27 -5.75
N THR A 55 6.43 -0.12 -6.80
CA THR A 55 6.20 0.89 -7.83
C THR A 55 5.53 0.24 -9.04
N GLY A 56 4.50 0.90 -9.57
CA GLY A 56 3.73 0.44 -10.72
C GLY A 56 2.26 0.18 -10.40
N TYR A 57 1.47 0.01 -11.45
CA TYR A 57 0.04 -0.28 -11.34
C TYR A 57 -0.20 -1.76 -11.02
N TYR A 58 -1.00 -2.01 -9.99
CA TYR A 58 -1.44 -3.35 -9.62
C TYR A 58 -2.97 -3.41 -9.69
N PRO A 59 -3.54 -4.40 -10.39
CA PRO A 59 -4.98 -4.62 -10.36
C PRO A 59 -5.43 -5.14 -8.98
N GLU A 60 -6.71 -4.93 -8.64
CA GLU A 60 -7.30 -5.31 -7.35
C GLU A 60 -6.95 -6.73 -6.92
N ALA A 61 -7.13 -7.72 -7.79
CA ALA A 61 -6.84 -9.12 -7.49
C ALA A 61 -5.36 -9.39 -7.14
N LYS A 62 -4.44 -8.63 -7.74
CA LYS A 62 -3.01 -8.74 -7.44
C LYS A 62 -2.66 -8.09 -6.12
N LEU A 63 -3.30 -6.94 -5.81
CA LEU A 63 -3.18 -6.30 -4.50
C LEU A 63 -3.76 -7.18 -3.40
N ALA A 64 -4.95 -7.76 -3.59
CA ALA A 64 -5.58 -8.68 -2.64
C ALA A 64 -4.63 -9.81 -2.24
N LYS A 65 -4.14 -10.58 -3.23
CA LYS A 65 -3.20 -11.68 -2.98
C LYS A 65 -1.91 -11.22 -2.30
N TYR A 66 -1.39 -10.07 -2.70
CA TYR A 66 -0.19 -9.50 -2.11
C TYR A 66 -0.40 -9.14 -0.64
N LEU A 67 -1.52 -8.48 -0.31
CA LEU A 67 -1.87 -8.11 1.05
C LEU A 67 -2.13 -9.35 1.92
N GLU A 68 -2.88 -10.34 1.42
CA GLU A 68 -3.12 -11.62 2.10
C GLU A 68 -1.82 -12.33 2.48
N LYS A 69 -0.85 -12.36 1.54
CA LYS A 69 0.47 -12.92 1.81
C LYS A 69 1.18 -12.16 2.92
N LYS A 70 1.16 -10.82 2.88
CA LYS A 70 1.85 -9.97 3.87
C LYS A 70 1.21 -10.05 5.26
N ILE A 71 -0.12 -10.13 5.34
CA ILE A 71 -0.86 -10.36 6.59
C ILE A 71 -0.44 -11.72 7.18
N SER A 72 -0.42 -12.78 6.35
CA SER A 72 -0.06 -14.14 6.79
C SER A 72 1.41 -14.25 7.24
N GLU A 73 2.33 -13.55 6.56
CA GLU A 73 3.75 -13.46 6.95
C GLU A 73 3.93 -12.67 8.27
N ASN A 74 2.99 -11.81 8.65
CA ASN A 74 3.05 -11.03 9.89
C ASN A 74 2.63 -11.84 11.12
N GLU A 75 1.62 -12.71 10.99
CA GLU A 75 1.09 -13.55 12.07
C GLU A 75 2.03 -14.70 12.46
N SER A 76 3.01 -15.03 11.61
CA SER A 76 3.88 -16.20 11.77
C SER A 76 5.23 -15.90 12.45
N LYS A 77 5.40 -14.73 13.10
CA LYS A 77 6.68 -14.33 13.69
C LYS A 77 6.58 -13.88 15.14
#